data_AF-A0A7Y6IM71-F1
#
_entry.id   AF-A0A7Y6IM71-F1
#
_cell.length_a   1.000
_cell.length_b   1.000
_cell.length_c   1.000
_cell.angle_alpha   90.00
_cell.angle_beta   90.00
_cell.angle_gamma   90.00
#
_symmetry.space_group_name_H-M   'P 1'
#
loop_
_entity.id
_entity.type
_entity.pdbx_description
1 polymer ?
#
loop_
_entity_poly.entity_id
_entity_poly.type
_entity_poly.pdbx_seq_one_letter_code
_entity_poly.pdbx_strand_id
1 'polypeptide(L)'
;MPTSAIPASLAYADADARLGGALSAVFEGAGASPGYDEVLFFDGDLTLDGDFLDAVNELRGGDAEGDVELIVVTGDLKVTGPIALYEDRPGLYVGGHTAAETLEGGEAEIYIHDGAFTYLVYGWYNHGSLRTGIVDTPWVIDYDHAMDVYAPGGRWVNNYDDDEDADFAVGDSIVEAFVPEVVDAEGRCLDVDAFLNRLRAGLPVLRPGARTAAESASDGVVRARPAE
;
A
#
# COMPACT_ATOMS: atom_id res chain seq x y z
N MET A 1 -5.40 29.14 -5.76
CA MET A 1 -6.82 28.83 -5.54
C MET A 1 -6.96 27.37 -5.92
N PRO A 2 -7.41 26.46 -5.04
CA PRO A 2 -7.59 25.08 -5.45
C PRO A 2 -8.72 25.05 -6.45
N THR A 3 -8.40 24.62 -7.67
CA THR A 3 -9.37 24.39 -8.74
C THR A 3 -10.30 23.28 -8.26
N SER A 4 -11.60 23.43 -8.50
CA SER A 4 -12.63 22.43 -8.16
C SER A 4 -12.17 21.02 -8.55
N ALA A 5 -12.03 20.13 -7.56
CA ALA A 5 -11.59 18.74 -7.71
C ALA A 5 -12.69 17.83 -8.31
N ILE A 6 -13.43 18.33 -9.29
CA ILE A 6 -14.36 17.50 -10.06
C ILE A 6 -13.50 16.74 -11.06
N PRO A 7 -13.44 15.41 -10.98
CA PRO A 7 -12.66 14.63 -11.92
C PRO A 7 -13.24 14.73 -13.34
N ALA A 8 -12.35 14.62 -14.33
CA ALA A 8 -12.77 14.37 -15.70
C ALA A 8 -12.90 12.85 -15.91
N SER A 9 -13.95 12.41 -16.57
CA SER A 9 -14.00 11.06 -17.15
C SER A 9 -13.28 11.09 -18.50
N LEU A 10 -12.26 10.25 -18.66
CA LEU A 10 -11.44 10.14 -19.87
C LEU A 10 -11.36 8.68 -20.32
N ALA A 11 -11.18 8.45 -21.61
CA ALA A 11 -10.70 7.15 -22.08
C ALA A 11 -9.25 6.94 -21.63
N TYR A 12 -8.85 5.69 -21.36
CA TYR A 12 -7.49 5.35 -20.93
C TYR A 12 -6.40 5.94 -21.84
N ALA A 13 -6.54 5.81 -23.16
CA ALA A 13 -5.57 6.32 -24.12
C ALA A 13 -5.39 7.86 -24.03
N ASP A 14 -6.46 8.60 -23.73
CA ASP A 14 -6.39 10.06 -23.56
C ASP A 14 -5.72 10.43 -22.24
N ALA A 15 -6.02 9.70 -21.15
CA ALA A 15 -5.35 9.88 -19.86
C ALA A 15 -3.85 9.58 -19.95
N ASP A 16 -3.48 8.48 -20.59
CA ASP A 16 -2.09 8.07 -20.77
C ASP A 16 -1.31 9.05 -21.67
N ALA A 17 -1.93 9.52 -22.76
CA ALA A 17 -1.33 10.53 -23.63
C ALA A 17 -1.05 11.86 -22.88
N ARG A 18 -1.92 12.26 -21.95
CA ARG A 18 -1.68 13.44 -21.09
C ARG A 18 -0.52 13.25 -20.13
N LEU A 19 -0.31 12.03 -19.67
CA LEU A 19 0.80 11.65 -18.80
C LEU A 19 2.07 11.24 -19.57
N GLY A 20 2.08 11.41 -20.90
CA GLY A 20 3.24 11.09 -21.72
C GLY A 20 3.58 9.60 -21.78
N GLY A 21 2.59 8.72 -21.60
CA GLY A 21 2.77 7.26 -21.62
C GLY A 21 3.06 6.63 -20.26
N ALA A 22 2.87 7.36 -19.16
CA ALA A 22 3.20 6.86 -17.83
C ALA A 22 2.31 5.69 -17.39
N LEU A 23 1.01 5.70 -17.71
CA LEU A 23 0.08 4.63 -17.33
C LEU A 23 0.47 3.32 -18.04
N SER A 24 0.78 3.42 -19.34
CA SER A 24 1.25 2.28 -20.14
C SER A 24 2.63 1.77 -19.69
N ALA A 25 3.40 2.56 -18.94
CA ALA A 25 4.71 2.14 -18.45
C ALA A 25 4.62 1.37 -17.12
N VAL A 26 3.58 1.61 -16.31
CA VAL A 26 3.49 1.10 -14.94
C VAL A 26 2.45 -0.01 -14.77
N PHE A 27 1.38 -0.05 -15.56
CA PHE A 27 0.36 -1.09 -15.49
C PHE A 27 0.61 -2.20 -16.53
N GLU A 28 0.30 -3.43 -16.16
CA GLU A 28 0.49 -4.58 -17.04
C GLU A 28 -0.46 -4.53 -18.25
N GLY A 29 -0.04 -5.04 -19.41
CA GLY A 29 -0.81 -4.90 -20.66
C GLY A 29 -0.38 -3.73 -21.57
N ALA A 30 0.78 -3.13 -21.30
CA ALA A 30 1.48 -2.16 -22.15
C ALA A 30 1.59 -2.60 -23.63
N GLY A 31 0.56 -2.32 -24.42
CA GLY A 31 0.44 -2.70 -25.83
C GLY A 31 -0.98 -3.02 -26.30
N ALA A 32 -1.86 -3.43 -25.38
CA ALA A 32 -3.30 -3.61 -25.62
C ALA A 32 -4.01 -3.40 -24.29
N SER A 33 -4.64 -2.23 -24.14
CA SER A 33 -5.43 -1.75 -23.00
C SER A 33 -5.52 -2.70 -21.79
N PRO A 34 -5.04 -2.33 -20.58
CA PRO A 34 -5.13 -3.15 -19.34
C PRO A 34 -6.57 -3.56 -18.93
N GLY A 35 -7.57 -3.38 -19.78
CA GLY A 35 -8.99 -3.57 -19.48
C GLY A 35 -9.64 -2.32 -18.89
N TYR A 36 -8.91 -1.20 -18.81
CA TYR A 36 -9.45 0.11 -18.44
C TYR A 36 -9.96 0.84 -19.70
N ASP A 37 -11.28 0.96 -19.81
CA ASP A 37 -12.02 1.78 -20.76
C ASP A 37 -12.26 3.19 -20.19
N GLU A 38 -12.58 3.32 -18.90
CA GLU A 38 -12.89 4.60 -18.24
C GLU A 38 -11.91 4.96 -17.10
N VAL A 39 -11.38 6.18 -17.17
CA VAL A 39 -10.46 6.75 -16.18
C VAL A 39 -11.09 7.96 -15.50
N LEU A 40 -11.11 7.93 -14.17
CA LEU A 40 -11.43 9.07 -13.33
C LEU A 40 -10.18 9.91 -13.10
N PHE A 41 -10.06 11.02 -13.83
CA PHE A 41 -8.83 11.80 -13.94
C PHE A 41 -8.89 13.10 -13.15
N PHE A 42 -8.03 13.22 -12.15
CA PHE A 42 -7.81 14.41 -11.34
C PHE A 42 -6.53 15.12 -11.79
N ASP A 43 -6.69 16.30 -12.40
CA ASP A 43 -5.57 17.13 -12.86
C ASP A 43 -5.07 18.06 -11.75
N GLY A 44 -3.99 17.65 -11.09
CA GLY A 44 -3.35 18.33 -9.98
C GLY A 44 -3.50 17.58 -8.65
N ASP A 45 -3.32 18.32 -7.57
CA ASP A 45 -3.35 17.76 -6.22
C ASP A 45 -4.79 17.46 -5.77
N LEU A 46 -4.95 16.39 -4.99
CA LEU A 46 -6.21 15.95 -4.42
C LEU A 46 -6.09 15.78 -2.91
N THR A 47 -7.07 16.29 -2.18
CA THR A 47 -7.19 16.08 -0.73
C THR A 47 -8.58 15.53 -0.42
N LEU A 48 -8.62 14.40 0.25
CA LEU A 48 -9.83 13.65 0.60
C LEU A 48 -9.89 13.42 2.11
N ASP A 49 -11.11 13.50 2.65
CA ASP A 49 -11.36 13.23 4.05
C ASP A 49 -12.01 11.86 4.23
N GLY A 50 -11.51 11.04 5.16
CA GLY A 50 -12.02 9.70 5.41
C GLY A 50 -11.41 8.63 4.51
N ASP A 51 -12.19 7.58 4.22
CA ASP A 51 -11.81 6.49 3.32
C ASP A 51 -11.68 7.00 1.88
N PHE A 52 -10.66 6.54 1.16
CA PHE A 52 -10.36 6.97 -0.20
C PHE A 52 -11.52 6.72 -1.18
N LEU A 53 -12.06 5.49 -1.21
CA LEU A 53 -13.08 5.12 -2.19
C LEU A 53 -14.40 5.80 -1.88
N ASP A 54 -14.78 5.85 -0.61
CA ASP A 54 -15.98 6.58 -0.18
C ASP A 54 -15.89 8.05 -0.58
N ALA A 55 -14.77 8.72 -0.28
CA ALA A 55 -14.58 10.13 -0.62
C ALA A 55 -14.56 10.38 -2.14
N VAL A 56 -13.97 9.48 -2.93
CA VAL A 56 -14.03 9.55 -4.40
C VAL A 56 -15.45 9.39 -4.91
N ASN A 57 -16.23 8.45 -4.36
CA ASN A 57 -17.63 8.25 -4.73
C ASN A 57 -18.50 9.45 -4.38
N GLU A 58 -18.25 10.11 -3.24
CA GLU A 58 -18.92 11.36 -2.87
C GLU A 58 -18.64 12.49 -3.88
N LEU A 59 -17.39 12.63 -4.35
CA LEU A 59 -17.04 13.62 -5.38
C LEU A 59 -17.77 13.38 -6.72
N ARG A 60 -18.14 12.13 -7.01
CA ARG A 60 -18.94 11.76 -8.19
C ARG A 60 -20.45 11.99 -7.98
N GLY A 61 -20.88 12.41 -6.79
CA GLY A 61 -22.26 12.70 -6.46
C GLY A 61 -23.01 11.57 -5.75
N GLY A 62 -22.31 10.57 -5.20
CA GLY A 62 -22.87 9.52 -4.33
C GLY A 62 -23.75 8.46 -5.01
N ASP A 63 -24.40 8.81 -6.12
CA ASP A 63 -25.28 7.93 -6.93
C ASP A 63 -24.70 7.71 -8.35
N ALA A 64 -23.40 7.90 -8.55
CA ALA A 64 -22.79 7.75 -9.87
C ALA A 64 -22.95 6.30 -10.37
N GLU A 65 -23.78 6.13 -11.39
CA GLU A 65 -23.94 4.85 -12.09
C GLU A 65 -22.65 4.55 -12.87
N GLY A 66 -22.05 3.37 -12.63
CA GLY A 66 -20.86 2.88 -13.33
C GLY A 66 -19.67 2.67 -12.40
N ASP A 67 -19.05 1.50 -12.52
CA ASP A 67 -17.84 1.12 -11.80
C ASP A 67 -16.66 1.95 -12.32
N VAL A 68 -15.95 2.63 -11.42
CA VAL A 68 -14.69 3.29 -11.80
C VAL A 68 -13.67 2.20 -12.03
N GLU A 69 -13.01 2.22 -13.17
CA GLU A 69 -12.05 1.17 -13.50
C GLU A 69 -10.63 1.58 -13.13
N LEU A 70 -10.26 2.85 -13.34
CA LEU A 70 -8.97 3.41 -12.94
C LEU A 70 -9.13 4.85 -12.41
N ILE A 71 -8.51 5.13 -11.27
CA ILE A 71 -8.39 6.48 -10.71
C ILE A 71 -6.98 7.01 -10.97
N VAL A 72 -6.88 8.22 -11.51
CA VAL A 72 -5.61 8.89 -11.81
C VAL A 72 -5.56 10.24 -11.11
N VAL A 73 -4.53 10.44 -10.28
CA VAL A 73 -4.20 11.73 -9.67
C VAL A 73 -2.85 12.18 -10.21
N THR A 74 -2.79 13.30 -10.93
CA THR A 74 -1.53 13.73 -11.56
C THR A 74 -0.57 14.44 -10.59
N GLY A 75 -1.10 15.03 -9.52
CA GLY A 75 -0.33 15.70 -8.46
C GLY A 75 -0.27 14.89 -7.18
N ASP A 76 -0.16 15.60 -6.05
CA ASP A 76 -0.08 15.00 -4.72
C ASP A 76 -1.45 14.49 -4.26
N LEU A 77 -1.50 13.33 -3.60
CA LEU A 77 -2.71 12.77 -3.01
C LEU A 77 -2.59 12.81 -1.48
N LYS A 78 -3.55 13.44 -0.81
CA LYS A 78 -3.67 13.40 0.64
C LYS A 78 -5.02 12.82 1.04
N VAL A 79 -5.01 11.73 1.79
CA VAL A 79 -6.21 11.08 2.35
C VAL A 79 -6.07 11.08 3.87
N THR A 80 -7.11 11.49 4.61
CA THR A 80 -7.03 11.46 6.08
C THR A 80 -7.32 10.08 6.68
N GLY A 81 -7.89 9.16 5.91
CA GLY A 81 -8.09 7.76 6.25
C GLY A 81 -7.26 6.79 5.39
N PRO A 82 -7.72 5.54 5.24
CA PRO A 82 -7.03 4.51 4.46
C PRO A 82 -7.22 4.69 2.95
N ILE A 83 -6.26 4.17 2.18
CA ILE A 83 -6.43 3.84 0.75
C ILE A 83 -6.49 2.31 0.69
N ALA A 84 -7.69 1.74 0.59
CA ALA A 84 -7.89 0.29 0.57
C ALA A 84 -8.64 -0.15 -0.69
N LEU A 85 -7.95 -0.88 -1.58
CA LEU A 85 -8.44 -1.33 -2.88
C LEU A 85 -8.27 -2.86 -2.99
N TYR A 86 -9.22 -3.63 -2.47
CA TYR A 86 -9.09 -5.10 -2.40
C TYR A 86 -9.64 -5.86 -3.61
N GLU A 87 -10.61 -5.27 -4.32
CA GLU A 87 -11.21 -5.86 -5.52
C GLU A 87 -10.33 -5.58 -6.76
N ASP A 88 -10.68 -6.16 -7.91
CA ASP A 88 -9.93 -5.98 -9.16
C ASP A 88 -9.96 -4.53 -9.67
N ARG A 89 -10.96 -3.76 -9.25
CA ARG A 89 -11.20 -2.37 -9.63
C ARG A 89 -11.73 -1.54 -8.46
N PRO A 90 -11.44 -0.22 -8.45
CA PRO A 90 -10.61 0.51 -9.39
C PRO A 90 -9.10 0.25 -9.18
N GLY A 91 -8.32 0.33 -10.26
CA GLY A 91 -6.88 0.58 -10.15
C GLY A 91 -6.59 2.02 -9.70
N LEU A 92 -5.35 2.31 -9.31
CA LEU A 92 -4.94 3.63 -8.83
C LEU A 92 -3.55 4.04 -9.34
N TYR A 93 -3.46 5.22 -9.93
CA TYR A 93 -2.20 5.89 -10.25
C TYR A 93 -2.12 7.24 -9.52
N VAL A 94 -1.02 7.48 -8.81
CA VAL A 94 -0.68 8.80 -8.26
C VAL A 94 0.70 9.22 -8.75
N GLY A 95 0.75 10.34 -9.49
CA GLY A 95 1.97 10.88 -10.07
C GLY A 95 2.82 11.73 -9.13
N GLY A 96 2.22 12.26 -8.06
CA GLY A 96 2.89 13.03 -7.01
C GLY A 96 3.12 12.23 -5.73
N HIS A 97 3.28 12.95 -4.62
CA HIS A 97 3.47 12.38 -3.29
C HIS A 97 2.13 12.00 -2.66
N THR A 98 2.04 10.78 -2.12
CA THR A 98 0.83 10.28 -1.42
C THR A 98 1.01 10.29 0.09
N ALA A 99 0.03 10.82 0.83
CA ALA A 99 -0.03 10.73 2.28
C ALA A 99 -1.37 10.15 2.75
N ALA A 100 -1.35 9.07 3.54
CA ALA A 100 -2.56 8.41 4.06
C ALA A 100 -2.30 7.67 5.39
N GLU A 101 -3.36 7.11 5.99
CA GLU A 101 -3.20 6.21 7.15
C GLU A 101 -2.51 4.90 6.74
N THR A 102 -3.02 4.28 5.69
CA THR A 102 -2.56 2.99 5.14
C THR A 102 -2.65 3.02 3.61
N LEU A 103 -1.87 2.15 2.98
CA LEU A 103 -2.03 1.77 1.58
C LEU A 103 -2.24 0.26 1.52
N GLU A 104 -3.38 -0.17 1.00
CA GLU A 104 -3.79 -1.57 1.03
C GLU A 104 -4.29 -1.97 -0.36
N GLY A 105 -3.70 -3.02 -0.93
CA GLY A 105 -3.99 -3.51 -2.27
C GLY A 105 -4.37 -5.00 -2.25
N GLY A 106 -5.39 -5.35 -3.02
CA GLY A 106 -5.86 -6.71 -3.25
C GLY A 106 -5.69 -7.16 -4.70
N GLU A 107 -6.78 -7.27 -5.45
CA GLU A 107 -6.72 -7.64 -6.87
C GLU A 107 -6.45 -6.46 -7.82
N ALA A 108 -6.51 -5.22 -7.32
CA ALA A 108 -6.27 -4.01 -8.12
C ALA A 108 -4.78 -3.80 -8.44
N GLU A 109 -4.51 -3.10 -9.55
CA GLU A 109 -3.19 -2.53 -9.81
C GLU A 109 -3.07 -1.12 -9.21
N ILE A 110 -2.04 -0.91 -8.40
CA ILE A 110 -1.77 0.35 -7.70
C ILE A 110 -0.34 0.80 -8.02
N TYR A 111 -0.20 2.04 -8.45
CA TYR A 111 1.06 2.74 -8.59
C TYR A 111 1.07 4.05 -7.80
N ILE A 112 2.01 4.16 -6.87
CA ILE A 112 2.29 5.39 -6.10
C ILE A 112 3.70 5.87 -6.41
N HIS A 113 3.86 7.11 -6.90
CA HIS A 113 5.20 7.61 -7.21
C HIS A 113 6.10 7.65 -5.98
N ASP A 114 5.72 8.36 -4.92
CA ASP A 114 6.38 8.36 -3.61
C ASP A 114 5.30 8.58 -2.53
N GLY A 115 5.57 8.27 -1.25
CA GLY A 115 4.55 8.49 -0.23
C GLY A 115 4.97 8.38 1.23
N ALA A 116 4.03 8.65 2.12
CA ALA A 116 4.14 8.47 3.56
C ALA A 116 2.84 7.89 4.13
N PHE A 117 2.95 6.73 4.77
CA PHE A 117 1.83 5.99 5.34
C PHE A 117 2.02 5.84 6.84
N THR A 118 0.99 6.22 7.60
CA THR A 118 1.09 6.32 9.06
C THR A 118 1.30 4.96 9.71
N TYR A 119 0.62 3.92 9.22
CA TYR A 119 0.57 2.62 9.88
C TYR A 119 1.21 1.51 9.07
N LEU A 120 0.84 1.32 7.80
CA LEU A 120 1.37 0.22 6.99
C LEU A 120 1.15 0.41 5.49
N VAL A 121 1.90 -0.36 4.72
CA VAL A 121 1.59 -0.76 3.35
C VAL A 121 1.29 -2.26 3.36
N TYR A 122 0.19 -2.69 2.73
CA TYR A 122 -0.26 -4.07 2.77
C TYR A 122 -0.69 -4.57 1.39
N GLY A 123 -0.10 -5.67 0.95
CA GLY A 123 -0.52 -6.42 -0.23
C GLY A 123 -1.24 -7.70 0.18
N TRP A 124 -2.39 -7.96 -0.43
CA TRP A 124 -3.20 -9.15 -0.20
C TRP A 124 -3.51 -9.83 -1.53
N TYR A 125 -3.28 -11.13 -1.63
CA TYR A 125 -3.71 -11.97 -2.76
C TYR A 125 -3.04 -11.65 -4.11
N ASN A 126 -2.82 -12.68 -4.93
CA ASN A 126 -1.77 -12.63 -5.96
C ASN A 126 -2.20 -12.15 -7.35
N HIS A 127 -3.41 -11.59 -7.48
CA HIS A 127 -3.94 -11.16 -8.78
C HIS A 127 -3.67 -9.69 -9.11
N GLY A 128 -3.45 -8.84 -8.11
CA GLY A 128 -3.13 -7.43 -8.30
C GLY A 128 -1.64 -7.14 -8.21
N SER A 129 -1.28 -5.86 -8.26
CA SER A 129 0.08 -5.41 -7.97
C SER A 129 0.09 -4.09 -7.22
N LEU A 130 1.04 -3.95 -6.30
CA LEU A 130 1.25 -2.73 -5.54
C LEU A 130 2.70 -2.28 -5.76
N ARG A 131 2.85 -1.21 -6.53
CA ARG A 131 4.13 -0.66 -6.95
C ARG A 131 4.33 0.74 -6.38
N THR A 132 5.51 1.00 -5.83
CA THR A 132 5.85 2.32 -5.29
C THR A 132 7.25 2.77 -5.68
N GLY A 133 7.50 4.08 -5.75
CA GLY A 133 8.84 4.60 -5.52
C GLY A 133 9.19 4.54 -4.03
N ILE A 134 9.77 5.61 -3.48
CA ILE A 134 10.18 5.65 -2.08
C ILE A 134 8.98 5.96 -1.18
N VAL A 135 8.71 5.08 -0.23
CA VAL A 135 7.67 5.30 0.79
C VAL A 135 8.24 5.29 2.21
N ASP A 136 7.73 6.20 3.04
CA ASP A 136 7.94 6.20 4.49
C ASP A 136 6.76 5.48 5.15
N THR A 137 7.00 4.30 5.71
CA THR A 137 6.01 3.51 6.45
C THR A 137 6.73 2.70 7.51
N PRO A 138 6.16 2.51 8.72
CA PRO A 138 6.79 1.67 9.73
C PRO A 138 6.68 0.18 9.41
N TRP A 139 5.69 -0.24 8.61
CA TRP A 139 5.41 -1.64 8.32
C TRP A 139 5.07 -1.85 6.85
N VAL A 140 5.58 -2.95 6.30
CA VAL A 140 5.15 -3.51 5.02
C VAL A 140 4.74 -4.95 5.28
N ILE A 141 3.51 -5.33 4.90
CA ILE A 141 2.98 -6.67 5.08
C ILE A 141 2.65 -7.22 3.70
N ASP A 142 3.15 -8.41 3.40
CA ASP A 142 2.86 -9.13 2.17
C ASP A 142 2.12 -10.43 2.49
N TYR A 143 1.10 -10.75 1.68
CA TYR A 143 0.33 -11.97 1.78
C TYR A 143 0.00 -12.52 0.39
N ASP A 144 1.02 -13.08 -0.27
CA ASP A 144 0.96 -13.59 -1.64
C ASP A 144 0.61 -12.48 -2.63
N HIS A 145 1.23 -11.30 -2.57
CA HIS A 145 0.89 -10.18 -3.45
C HIS A 145 2.09 -9.74 -4.30
N ALA A 146 1.83 -9.22 -5.52
CA ALA A 146 2.90 -8.72 -6.37
C ALA A 146 3.37 -7.34 -5.89
N MET A 147 4.27 -7.35 -4.90
CA MET A 147 4.82 -6.18 -4.23
C MET A 147 6.11 -5.69 -4.92
N ASP A 148 6.09 -4.48 -5.49
CA ASP A 148 7.29 -3.73 -5.88
C ASP A 148 7.35 -2.46 -5.03
N VAL A 149 7.56 -2.65 -3.72
CA VAL A 149 7.51 -1.59 -2.71
C VAL A 149 8.92 -1.29 -2.21
N TYR A 150 9.27 0.00 -2.16
CA TYR A 150 10.56 0.43 -1.62
C TYR A 150 10.38 1.29 -0.37
N ALA A 151 10.51 0.63 0.79
CA ALA A 151 10.37 1.22 2.12
C ALA A 151 11.65 1.03 2.98
N PRO A 152 12.70 1.85 2.81
CA PRO A 152 14.00 1.65 3.48
C PRO A 152 13.98 1.62 5.01
N GLY A 153 12.97 2.21 5.64
CA GLY A 153 12.77 2.21 7.09
C GLY A 153 11.65 1.29 7.57
N GLY A 154 10.93 0.64 6.65
CA GLY A 154 9.81 -0.24 6.96
C GLY A 154 10.29 -1.60 7.45
N ARG A 155 9.53 -2.19 8.38
CA ARG A 155 9.72 -3.58 8.80
C ARG A 155 8.84 -4.48 7.96
N TRP A 156 9.45 -5.50 7.36
CA TRP A 156 8.79 -6.38 6.41
C TRP A 156 8.24 -7.63 7.11
N VAL A 157 6.96 -7.92 6.88
CA VAL A 157 6.30 -9.14 7.36
C VAL A 157 5.83 -9.94 6.16
N ASN A 158 6.39 -11.13 5.98
CA ASN A 158 5.87 -12.11 5.04
C ASN A 158 4.83 -12.99 5.76
N ASN A 159 3.58 -12.83 5.36
CA ASN A 159 2.45 -13.47 5.99
C ASN A 159 2.08 -14.80 5.30
N TYR A 160 2.65 -15.14 4.13
CA TYR A 160 2.29 -16.29 3.28
C TYR A 160 3.39 -17.33 3.03
N ASP A 161 4.66 -17.03 3.35
CA ASP A 161 5.86 -17.87 3.11
C ASP A 161 6.43 -17.83 1.68
N ASP A 162 6.33 -16.69 0.99
CA ASP A 162 6.80 -16.50 -0.39
C ASP A 162 8.02 -15.55 -0.56
N ASP A 163 8.35 -14.76 0.46
CA ASP A 163 9.55 -13.92 0.53
C ASP A 163 10.54 -14.38 1.63
N GLU A 164 11.79 -14.67 1.22
CA GLU A 164 12.87 -15.11 2.11
C GLU A 164 13.58 -13.95 2.85
N ASP A 165 13.40 -12.69 2.42
CA ASP A 165 14.15 -11.53 2.92
C ASP A 165 13.37 -10.66 3.95
N ALA A 166 12.17 -11.10 4.37
CA ALA A 166 11.35 -10.39 5.35
C ALA A 166 11.97 -10.38 6.77
N ASP A 167 11.70 -9.32 7.54
CA ASP A 167 12.12 -9.24 8.95
C ASP A 167 11.42 -10.27 9.85
N PHE A 168 10.17 -10.58 9.50
CA PHE A 168 9.34 -11.58 10.17
C PHE A 168 8.60 -12.43 9.13
N ALA A 169 8.82 -13.74 9.15
CA ALA A 169 8.11 -14.69 8.29
C ALA A 169 7.03 -15.45 9.06
N VAL A 170 6.04 -15.97 8.33
CA VAL A 170 4.95 -16.79 8.84
C VAL A 170 5.45 -17.99 9.66
N GLY A 171 4.67 -18.37 10.68
CA GLY A 171 5.01 -19.40 11.65
C GLY A 171 5.69 -18.85 12.90
N ASP A 172 6.70 -19.57 13.40
CA ASP A 172 7.31 -19.31 14.72
C ASP A 172 7.85 -17.87 14.85
N SER A 173 8.39 -17.29 13.78
CA SER A 173 8.92 -15.92 13.81
C SER A 173 7.83 -14.90 14.15
N ILE A 174 6.65 -14.97 13.52
CA ILE A 174 5.52 -14.10 13.87
C ILE A 174 5.03 -14.40 15.29
N VAL A 175 4.84 -15.67 15.65
CA VAL A 175 4.29 -16.07 16.95
C VAL A 175 5.17 -15.63 18.12
N GLU A 176 6.49 -15.69 17.96
CA GLU A 176 7.46 -15.30 18.98
C GLU A 176 7.64 -13.78 19.05
N ALA A 177 7.60 -13.08 17.92
CA ALA A 177 7.87 -11.65 17.85
C ALA A 177 6.65 -10.78 18.21
N PHE A 178 5.44 -11.18 17.82
CA PHE A 178 4.24 -10.35 17.96
C PHE A 178 3.41 -10.73 19.19
N VAL A 179 2.71 -9.74 19.74
CA VAL A 179 1.77 -9.97 20.84
C VAL A 179 0.64 -10.89 20.36
N PRO A 180 0.14 -11.82 21.19
CA PRO A 180 -0.84 -12.82 20.75
C PRO A 180 -2.15 -12.20 20.23
N GLU A 181 -2.48 -10.96 20.60
CA GLU A 181 -3.69 -10.28 20.14
C GLU A 181 -3.67 -9.87 18.66
N VAL A 182 -2.52 -9.93 17.99
CA VAL A 182 -2.39 -9.60 16.55
C VAL A 182 -1.98 -10.80 15.72
N VAL A 183 -1.92 -11.98 16.32
CA VAL A 183 -1.66 -13.25 15.63
C VAL A 183 -2.99 -13.94 15.42
N ASP A 184 -3.16 -14.56 14.25
CA ASP A 184 -4.38 -15.26 13.89
C ASP A 184 -4.69 -16.44 14.84
N ALA A 185 -5.92 -16.96 14.75
CA ALA A 185 -6.38 -18.02 15.64
C ALA A 185 -5.59 -19.33 15.50
N GLU A 186 -4.95 -19.56 14.35
CA GLU A 186 -4.13 -20.74 14.10
C GLU A 186 -2.70 -20.58 14.64
N GLY A 187 -2.31 -19.36 15.02
CA GLY A 187 -0.98 -19.09 15.55
C GLY A 187 0.08 -19.21 14.48
N ARG A 188 -0.15 -18.66 13.28
CA ARG A 188 0.74 -18.78 12.13
C ARG A 188 1.06 -17.42 11.53
N CYS A 189 0.07 -16.57 11.32
CA CYS A 189 0.21 -15.33 10.58
C CYS A 189 -0.34 -14.14 11.40
N LEU A 190 -0.08 -12.92 10.95
CA LEU A 190 -0.72 -11.73 11.50
C LEU A 190 -2.19 -11.69 11.09
N ASP A 191 -3.05 -11.42 12.07
CA ASP A 191 -4.38 -10.87 11.84
C ASP A 191 -4.20 -9.36 11.58
N VAL A 192 -4.23 -8.97 10.30
CA VAL A 192 -3.93 -7.60 9.85
C VAL A 192 -4.92 -6.58 10.41
N ASP A 193 -6.19 -6.96 10.57
CA ASP A 193 -7.21 -6.10 11.17
C ASP A 193 -6.90 -5.84 12.65
N ALA A 194 -6.61 -6.90 13.41
CA ALA A 194 -6.25 -6.77 14.82
C ALA A 194 -4.94 -5.99 15.00
N PHE A 195 -3.97 -6.21 14.12
CA PHE A 195 -2.71 -5.48 14.04
C PHE A 195 -2.93 -3.98 13.86
N LEU A 196 -3.67 -3.60 12.82
CA LEU A 196 -3.96 -2.20 12.49
C LEU A 196 -4.76 -1.51 13.59
N ASN A 197 -5.79 -2.17 14.14
CA ASN A 197 -6.57 -1.64 15.26
C ASN A 197 -5.69 -1.34 16.48
N ARG A 198 -4.68 -2.19 16.74
CA ARG A 198 -3.73 -1.99 17.83
C ARG A 198 -2.79 -0.81 17.57
N LEU A 199 -2.30 -0.65 16.34
CA LEU A 199 -1.50 0.51 15.94
C LEU A 199 -2.28 1.82 16.08
N ARG A 200 -3.54 1.86 15.61
CA ARG A 200 -4.44 3.02 15.78
C ARG A 200 -4.70 3.37 17.24
N ALA A 201 -4.72 2.37 18.12
CA ALA A 201 -4.84 2.56 19.56
C ALA A 201 -3.53 3.01 20.26
N GLY A 202 -2.42 3.14 19.51
CA GLY A 202 -1.11 3.47 20.06
C GLY A 202 -0.50 2.36 20.93
N LEU A 203 -0.94 1.11 20.73
CA LEU A 203 -0.51 -0.05 21.49
C LEU A 203 0.62 -0.80 20.76
N PRO A 204 1.57 -1.40 21.50
CA PRO A 204 2.67 -2.13 20.89
C PRO A 204 2.18 -3.43 20.24
N VAL A 205 2.62 -3.69 19.00
CA VAL A 205 2.35 -4.93 18.26
C VAL A 205 3.43 -5.99 18.47
N LEU A 206 4.64 -5.59 18.83
CA LEU A 206 5.74 -6.49 19.16
C LEU A 206 5.78 -6.83 20.65
N ARG A 207 6.22 -8.04 20.98
CA ARG A 207 6.56 -8.44 22.34
C ARG A 207 7.79 -7.67 22.83
N PRO A 208 7.92 -7.42 24.15
CA PRO A 208 9.13 -6.84 24.71
C PRO A 208 10.37 -7.65 24.34
N GLY A 209 11.34 -7.00 23.70
CA GLY A 209 12.60 -7.62 23.29
C GLY A 209 12.56 -8.36 21.96
N ALA A 210 11.42 -8.38 21.26
CA ALA A 210 11.38 -8.81 19.87
C ALA A 210 12.25 -7.89 19.01
N ARG A 211 12.98 -8.49 18.07
CA ARG A 211 13.94 -7.81 17.19
C ARG A 211 13.81 -8.38 15.79
N THR A 212 14.08 -7.56 14.81
CA THR A 212 14.26 -8.01 13.42
C THR A 212 15.51 -8.88 13.28
N ALA A 213 15.59 -9.63 12.18
CA ALA A 213 16.80 -10.37 11.82
C ALA A 213 18.03 -9.43 11.71
N ALA A 214 17.84 -8.25 11.09
CA ALA A 214 18.87 -7.23 10.94
C ALA A 214 19.36 -6.66 12.29
N GLU A 215 18.43 -6.33 13.19
CA GLU A 215 18.76 -5.86 14.55
C GLU A 215 19.54 -6.94 15.33
N SER A 216 19.18 -8.21 15.16
CA SER A 216 19.85 -9.34 15.83
C SER A 216 21.26 -9.61 15.29
N ALA A 217 21.47 -9.48 13.98
CA ALA A 217 22.77 -9.66 13.34
C ALA A 217 23.79 -8.56 13.72
N SER A 218 23.33 -7.32 13.88
CA SER A 218 24.20 -6.18 14.21
C SER A 218 24.88 -6.31 15.59
N ASP A 219 24.19 -6.88 16.59
CA ASP A 219 24.74 -7.10 17.93
C ASP A 219 25.75 -8.25 18.00
N GLY A 220 25.60 -9.26 17.13
CA GLY A 220 26.55 -10.37 17.02
C GLY A 220 27.93 -9.91 16.54
N VAL A 221 27.96 -8.93 15.63
CA VAL A 221 29.21 -8.32 15.12
C VAL A 221 29.90 -7.47 16.19
N VAL A 222 29.14 -6.78 17.04
CA VAL A 222 29.70 -5.98 18.15
C VAL A 222 30.32 -6.89 19.23
N ARG A 223 29.72 -8.06 19.49
CA ARG A 223 30.26 -9.05 20.45
C ARG A 223 31.46 -9.86 19.93
N ALA A 224 31.70 -9.88 18.62
CA ALA A 224 32.76 -10.66 18.00
C ALA A 224 34.14 -9.95 17.92
N ARG A 225 34.28 -8.72 18.43
CA ARG A 225 35.60 -8.08 18.58
C ARG A 225 36.22 -8.46 19.93
N PRO A 226 37.23 -9.35 20.00
CA PRO A 226 38.02 -9.49 21.22
C PRO A 226 38.75 -8.16 21.47
N ALA A 227 38.80 -7.75 22.74
CA ALA A 227 39.64 -6.62 23.15
C ALA A 227 41.10 -6.94 22.85
N GLU A 228 41.75 -6.09 22.05
CA GLU A 228 43.21 -6.05 21.91
C GLU A 228 43.87 -5.46 23.17
#